data_AF-A0AAJ2I5F0-F1
#
_entry.id   AF-A0AAJ2I5F0-F1
#
_cell.length_a   1.000
_cell.length_b   1.000
_cell.length_c   1.000
_cell.angle_alpha   90.00
_cell.angle_beta   90.00
_cell.angle_gamma   90.00
#
_symmetry.space_group_name_H-M   'P 1'
#
loop_
_entity.id
_entity.type
_entity.pdbx_description
1 polymer ?
#
loop_
_entity_poly.entity_id
_entity_poly.type
_entity_poly.pdbx_seq_one_letter_code
_entity_poly.pdbx_strand_id
1 'polypeptide(L)'
;MKIAELSSDYIHQIWQKALERRSTDPEGAITLARTLLESTCKYILDEYEVGYGNAPDINQLYRLVSKELNLAPSQHTEQTFKQILGGCSSIIEGLGSLRNKVGDAHGQGKINFKPSPRHAELAVNLAGTMSVFLFSSWKLKQGE
;
A
#
# COMPACT_ATOMS: atom_id res chain seq x y z
N MET A 1 -16.86 0.06 -13.43
CA MET A 1 -15.64 -0.36 -14.16
C MET A 1 -15.17 -1.63 -13.46
N LYS A 2 -15.33 -2.81 -14.10
CA LYS A 2 -14.78 -4.06 -13.56
C LYS A 2 -13.28 -3.84 -13.37
N ILE A 3 -12.78 -4.07 -12.16
CA ILE A 3 -11.34 -4.13 -11.91
C ILE A 3 -10.85 -5.24 -12.85
N ALA A 4 -10.02 -4.89 -13.83
CA ALA A 4 -9.32 -5.90 -14.61
C ALA A 4 -8.57 -6.76 -13.60
N GLU A 5 -8.74 -8.08 -13.69
CA GLU A 5 -8.13 -9.10 -12.84
C GLU A 5 -6.72 -8.65 -12.38
N LEU A 6 -6.56 -8.36 -11.09
CA LEU A 6 -5.29 -7.86 -10.58
C LEU A 6 -4.30 -9.03 -10.64
N SER A 7 -3.38 -8.98 -11.59
CA SER A 7 -2.35 -10.00 -11.76
C SER A 7 -1.02 -9.58 -11.12
N SER A 8 -0.14 -10.56 -10.90
CA SER A 8 1.25 -10.28 -10.49
C SER A 8 1.93 -9.32 -11.47
N ASP A 9 1.72 -9.54 -12.76
CA ASP A 9 2.27 -8.68 -13.82
C ASP A 9 1.74 -7.26 -13.73
N TYR A 10 0.45 -7.09 -13.42
CA TYR A 10 -0.14 -5.77 -13.23
C TYR A 10 0.50 -5.03 -12.04
N ILE A 11 0.66 -5.72 -10.90
CA ILE A 11 1.34 -5.16 -9.71
C ILE A 11 2.77 -4.72 -10.08
N HIS A 12 3.53 -5.59 -10.75
CA HIS A 12 4.89 -5.28 -11.17
C HIS A 12 4.94 -4.13 -12.18
N GLN A 13 4.03 -4.07 -13.15
CA GLN A 13 3.98 -2.97 -14.11
C GLN A 13 3.71 -1.61 -13.46
N ILE A 14 2.74 -1.53 -12.54
CA ILE A 14 2.47 -0.28 -11.82
C ILE A 14 3.64 0.09 -10.91
N TRP A 15 4.27 -0.90 -10.26
CA TRP A 15 5.45 -0.65 -9.45
C TRP A 15 6.62 -0.12 -10.29
N GLN A 16 6.91 -0.71 -11.45
CA GLN A 16 7.95 -0.22 -12.36
C GLN A 16 7.68 1.21 -12.83
N LYS A 17 6.44 1.54 -13.19
CA LYS A 17 6.06 2.93 -13.53
C LYS A 17 6.31 3.90 -12.37
N ALA A 18 6.06 3.50 -11.13
CA ALA A 18 6.35 4.32 -9.96
C ALA A 18 7.86 4.48 -9.73
N LEU A 19 8.65 3.41 -9.96
CA LEU A 19 10.11 3.42 -9.86
C LEU A 19 10.74 4.37 -10.88
N GLU A 20 10.26 4.40 -12.11
CA GLU A 20 10.75 5.29 -13.18
C GLU A 20 10.51 6.78 -12.86
N ARG A 21 9.41 7.10 -12.16
CA ARG A 21 9.05 8.48 -11.82
C ARG A 21 9.79 9.04 -10.60
N ARG A 22 10.40 8.21 -9.76
CA ARG A 22 10.94 8.64 -8.45
C ARG A 22 11.93 9.82 -8.51
N SER A 23 12.67 9.95 -9.60
CA SER A 23 13.68 11.01 -9.78
C SER A 23 13.13 12.27 -10.46
N THR A 24 12.18 12.11 -11.38
CA THR A 24 11.65 13.21 -12.23
C THR A 24 10.35 13.79 -11.69
N ASP A 25 9.54 12.97 -11.03
CA ASP A 25 8.26 13.30 -10.42
C ASP A 25 8.08 12.51 -9.09
N PRO A 26 8.79 12.93 -8.01
CA PRO A 26 8.72 12.24 -6.71
C PRO A 26 7.30 12.18 -6.12
N GLU A 27 6.50 13.22 -6.34
CA GLU A 27 5.12 13.28 -5.85
C GLU A 27 4.20 12.32 -6.60
N GLY A 28 4.28 12.30 -7.94
CA GLY A 28 3.53 11.35 -8.74
C GLY A 28 3.96 9.91 -8.48
N ALA A 29 5.25 9.67 -8.21
CA ALA A 29 5.75 8.36 -7.80
C ALA A 29 5.14 7.89 -6.47
N ILE A 30 5.07 8.76 -5.45
CA ILE A 30 4.42 8.45 -4.16
C ILE A 30 2.92 8.19 -4.36
N THR A 31 2.26 8.99 -5.21
CA THR A 31 0.84 8.81 -5.51
C THR A 31 0.59 7.45 -6.16
N LEU A 32 1.37 7.07 -7.17
CA LEU A 32 1.26 5.75 -7.82
C LEU A 32 1.53 4.60 -6.83
N ALA A 33 2.55 4.75 -5.98
CA ALA A 33 2.88 3.76 -4.96
C ALA A 33 1.69 3.51 -4.01
N ARG A 34 1.03 4.59 -3.56
CA ARG A 34 -0.18 4.47 -2.73
C ARG A 34 -1.34 3.85 -3.49
N THR A 35 -1.60 4.28 -4.73
CA THR A 35 -2.67 3.73 -5.56
C THR A 35 -2.48 2.23 -5.82
N LEU A 36 -1.24 1.77 -6.02
CA LEU A 36 -0.92 0.35 -6.14
C LEU A 36 -1.34 -0.43 -4.89
N LEU A 37 -0.95 0.07 -3.71
CA LEU A 37 -1.28 -0.59 -2.46
C LEU A 37 -2.79 -0.59 -2.18
N GLU A 38 -3.47 0.55 -2.39
CA GLU A 38 -4.93 0.65 -2.24
C GLU A 38 -5.66 -0.31 -3.19
N SER A 39 -5.22 -0.40 -4.44
CA SER A 39 -5.82 -1.29 -5.45
C SER A 39 -5.59 -2.76 -5.08
N THR A 40 -4.40 -3.09 -4.61
CA THR A 40 -4.06 -4.45 -4.15
C THR A 40 -4.93 -4.85 -2.96
N CYS A 41 -5.05 -3.98 -1.95
CA CYS A 41 -5.90 -4.27 -0.80
C CYS A 41 -7.38 -4.40 -1.16
N LYS A 42 -7.91 -3.49 -1.99
CA LYS A 42 -9.32 -3.55 -2.44
C LYS A 42 -9.59 -4.82 -3.20
N TYR A 43 -8.72 -5.19 -4.14
CA TYR A 43 -8.84 -6.43 -4.89
C TYR A 43 -8.93 -7.65 -3.96
N ILE A 44 -8.00 -7.78 -3.00
CA ILE A 44 -8.02 -8.89 -2.04
C ILE A 44 -9.32 -8.91 -1.23
N LEU A 45 -9.81 -7.74 -0.78
CA LEU A 45 -11.07 -7.65 -0.03
C LEU A 45 -12.29 -7.98 -0.89
N ASP A 46 -12.30 -7.55 -2.16
CA ASP A 46 -13.36 -7.89 -3.12
C ASP A 46 -13.40 -9.42 -3.35
N GLU A 47 -12.24 -10.08 -3.47
CA GLU A 47 -12.12 -11.55 -3.60
C GLU A 47 -12.57 -12.30 -2.33
N TYR A 48 -12.43 -11.69 -1.15
CA TYR A 48 -12.97 -12.22 0.11
C TYR A 48 -14.41 -11.78 0.38
N GLU A 49 -15.04 -11.01 -0.51
CA GLU A 49 -16.37 -10.42 -0.33
C GLU A 49 -16.49 -9.56 0.95
N VAL A 50 -15.39 -8.93 1.39
CA VAL A 50 -15.33 -8.09 2.59
C VAL A 50 -15.54 -6.62 2.22
N GLY A 51 -16.67 -6.06 2.66
CA GLY A 51 -16.96 -4.64 2.49
C GLY A 51 -16.02 -3.71 3.26
N TYR A 52 -15.61 -2.62 2.61
CA TYR A 52 -14.74 -1.58 3.19
C TYR A 52 -15.38 -0.18 3.25
N GLY A 53 -16.65 -0.03 2.87
CA GLY A 53 -17.38 1.25 2.91
C GLY A 53 -17.07 2.18 1.72
N ASN A 54 -17.58 3.42 1.78
CA ASN A 54 -17.63 4.33 0.61
C ASN A 54 -16.35 5.15 0.36
N ALA A 55 -15.46 5.28 1.34
CA ALA A 55 -14.22 6.05 1.22
C ALA A 55 -13.16 5.56 2.22
N PRO A 56 -12.75 4.28 2.16
CA PRO A 56 -11.76 3.79 3.09
C PRO A 56 -10.42 4.45 2.85
N ASP A 57 -9.70 4.75 3.92
CA ASP A 57 -8.29 5.07 3.83
C ASP A 57 -7.44 3.79 3.74
N ILE A 58 -6.17 3.95 3.40
CA ILE A 58 -5.25 2.81 3.24
C ILE A 58 -5.04 2.03 4.54
N ASN A 59 -5.14 2.68 5.70
CA ASN A 59 -4.96 2.03 7.00
C ASN A 59 -6.12 1.10 7.30
N GLN A 60 -7.35 1.54 7.02
CA GLN A 60 -8.55 0.74 7.12
C GLN A 60 -8.49 -0.47 6.19
N LEU A 61 -8.12 -0.26 4.92
CA LEU A 61 -7.98 -1.33 3.92
C LEU A 61 -6.95 -2.37 4.39
N TYR A 62 -5.76 -1.94 4.79
CA TYR A 62 -4.70 -2.84 5.24
C TYR A 62 -5.09 -3.61 6.52
N ARG A 63 -5.78 -2.96 7.46
CA ARG A 63 -6.27 -3.64 8.68
C ARG A 63 -7.24 -4.76 8.35
N LEU A 64 -8.15 -4.56 7.39
CA LEU A 64 -9.08 -5.60 6.95
C LEU A 64 -8.31 -6.74 6.25
N VAL A 65 -7.46 -6.42 5.28
CA VAL A 65 -6.66 -7.42 4.54
C VAL A 65 -5.77 -8.22 5.47
N SER A 66 -5.06 -7.57 6.39
CA SER A 66 -4.18 -8.25 7.33
C SER A 66 -4.94 -9.21 8.24
N LYS A 67 -6.17 -8.89 8.64
CA LYS A 67 -7.02 -9.81 9.38
C LYS A 67 -7.41 -11.03 8.54
N GLU A 68 -7.90 -10.83 7.32
CA GLU A 68 -8.34 -11.91 6.43
C GLU A 68 -7.18 -12.82 6.02
N LEU A 69 -5.98 -12.26 5.80
CA LEU A 69 -4.78 -13.02 5.44
C LEU A 69 -4.07 -13.66 6.64
N ASN A 70 -4.59 -13.51 7.86
CA ASN A 70 -3.92 -13.98 9.10
C ASN A 70 -2.54 -13.35 9.31
N LEU A 71 -2.42 -12.05 9.02
CA LEU A 71 -1.21 -11.22 9.12
C LEU A 71 -1.33 -10.15 10.21
N ALA A 72 -2.43 -10.09 10.97
CA ALA A 72 -2.52 -9.16 12.09
C ALA A 72 -1.64 -9.66 13.26
N PRO A 73 -0.85 -8.81 13.93
CA PRO A 73 -0.01 -9.22 15.07
C PRO A 73 -0.78 -9.97 16.16
N SER A 74 -2.05 -9.63 16.39
CA SER A 74 -2.91 -10.28 17.37
C SER A 74 -3.25 -11.75 17.03
N GLN A 75 -3.03 -12.19 15.79
CA GLN A 75 -3.30 -13.55 15.31
C GLN A 75 -2.09 -14.49 15.44
N HIS A 76 -0.97 -14.00 15.98
CA HIS A 76 0.27 -14.77 16.14
C HIS A 76 0.64 -14.87 17.62
N THR A 77 1.40 -15.89 18.00
CA THR A 77 1.95 -16.05 19.37
C THR A 77 3.40 -15.58 19.43
N GLU A 78 4.18 -15.95 18.42
CA GLU A 78 5.61 -15.67 18.29
C GLU A 78 5.92 -14.17 18.26
N GLN A 79 6.73 -13.72 19.22
CA GLN A 79 7.02 -12.30 19.41
C GLN A 79 7.73 -11.68 18.20
N THR A 80 8.62 -12.42 17.55
CA THR A 80 9.34 -11.98 16.35
C THR A 80 8.38 -11.65 15.21
N PHE A 81 7.39 -12.51 14.95
CA PHE A 81 6.39 -12.27 13.91
C PHE A 81 5.49 -11.09 14.25
N LYS A 82 5.07 -10.95 15.51
CA LYS A 82 4.32 -9.76 15.97
C LYS A 82 5.06 -8.47 15.68
N GLN A 83 6.37 -8.43 15.97
CA GLN A 83 7.19 -7.24 15.75
C GLN A 83 7.30 -6.89 14.27
N ILE A 84 7.54 -7.87 13.40
CA ILE A 84 7.63 -7.67 11.95
C ILE A 84 6.29 -7.15 11.40
N LEU A 85 5.17 -7.81 11.72
CA LEU A 85 3.83 -7.44 11.25
C LEU A 85 3.37 -6.09 11.82
N GLY A 86 3.78 -5.77 13.05
CA GLY A 86 3.62 -4.45 13.64
C GLY A 86 4.37 -3.38 12.85
N GLY A 87 5.62 -3.66 12.49
CA GLY A 87 6.42 -2.78 11.62
C GLY A 87 5.79 -2.55 10.25
N CYS A 88 5.25 -3.59 9.61
CA CYS A 88 4.48 -3.46 8.37
C CYS A 88 3.28 -2.52 8.54
N SER A 89 2.56 -2.62 9.66
CA SER A 89 1.43 -1.75 9.97
C SER A 89 1.86 -0.28 10.10
N SER A 90 2.97 -0.02 10.79
CA SER A 90 3.54 1.34 10.91
C SER A 90 4.02 1.90 9.57
N ILE A 91 4.56 1.05 8.69
CA ILE A 91 4.93 1.46 7.32
C ILE A 91 3.70 1.92 6.54
N ILE A 92 2.60 1.16 6.58
CA ILE A 92 1.37 1.55 5.88
C ILE A 92 0.81 2.85 6.42
N GLU A 93 0.80 3.03 7.74
CA GLU A 93 0.36 4.27 8.40
C GLU A 93 1.20 5.48 7.97
N GLY A 94 2.53 5.31 7.90
CA GLY A 94 3.45 6.32 7.39
C GLY A 94 3.18 6.68 5.93
N LEU A 95 2.96 5.68 5.06
CA LEU A 95 2.64 5.89 3.64
C LEU A 95 1.30 6.61 3.44
N GLY A 96 0.28 6.24 4.22
CA GLY A 96 -1.03 6.90 4.21
C GLY A 96 -0.92 8.38 4.58
N SER A 97 -0.17 8.67 5.64
CA SER A 97 0.07 10.03 6.15
C SER A 97 0.92 10.88 5.19
N LEU A 98 1.90 10.28 4.51
CA LEU A 98 2.79 10.98 3.58
C LEU A 98 2.01 11.64 2.43
N ARG A 99 1.04 10.92 1.83
CA ARG A 99 0.20 11.50 0.76
C ARG A 99 -0.64 12.65 1.28
N ASN A 100 -1.20 12.57 2.49
CA ASN A 100 -2.01 13.67 3.03
C ASN A 100 -1.15 14.95 3.12
N LYS A 101 0.08 14.85 3.63
CA LYS A 101 1.02 15.98 3.67
C LYS A 101 1.43 16.52 2.29
N VAL A 102 1.57 15.64 1.29
CA VAL A 102 1.90 16.03 -0.09
C VAL A 102 0.69 16.68 -0.80
N GLY A 103 -0.51 16.12 -0.63
CA GLY A 103 -1.74 16.68 -1.19
C GLY A 103 -2.16 18.01 -0.54
N ASP A 104 -2.04 18.12 0.79
CA ASP A 104 -2.35 19.33 1.54
C ASP A 104 -1.37 20.48 1.23
N ALA A 105 -0.14 20.15 0.81
CA ALA A 105 0.87 21.13 0.40
C ALA A 105 0.50 21.88 -0.89
N HIS A 106 -0.50 21.41 -1.65
CA HIS A 106 -1.09 22.17 -2.77
C HIS A 106 -2.21 23.12 -2.34
N GLY A 107 -2.74 22.98 -1.11
CA GLY A 107 -3.89 23.73 -0.60
C GLY A 107 -3.60 24.70 0.54
N GLN A 108 -2.48 24.56 1.27
CA GLN A 108 -2.11 25.47 2.38
C GLN A 108 -0.86 26.30 2.07
N GLY A 109 -0.94 27.62 2.33
CA GLY A 109 0.13 28.57 2.02
C GLY A 109 1.46 28.35 2.78
N LYS A 110 2.51 29.03 2.29
CA LYS A 110 3.89 29.22 2.79
C LYS A 110 4.73 28.00 3.25
N ILE A 111 4.17 26.85 3.63
CA ILE A 111 4.95 25.64 4.01
C ILE A 111 4.58 24.49 3.08
N ASN A 112 5.26 24.41 1.93
CA ASN A 112 5.08 23.33 0.98
C ASN A 112 6.04 22.18 1.33
N PHE A 113 5.54 21.07 1.86
CA PHE A 113 6.32 19.84 1.93
C PHE A 113 6.51 19.29 0.51
N LYS A 114 7.69 19.48 -0.07
CA LYS A 114 8.05 18.92 -1.38
C LYS A 114 8.87 17.64 -1.19
N PRO A 115 8.33 16.45 -1.53
CA PRO A 115 9.08 15.22 -1.42
C PRO A 115 10.28 15.25 -2.40
N SER A 116 11.47 15.01 -1.86
CA SER A 116 12.67 14.78 -2.69
C SER A 116 12.76 13.33 -3.19
N PRO A 117 13.59 13.04 -4.22
CA PRO A 117 13.70 11.71 -4.82
C PRO A 117 13.94 10.57 -3.83
N ARG A 118 14.75 10.77 -2.79
CA ARG A 118 15.00 9.75 -1.76
C ARG A 118 13.73 9.36 -0.97
N HIS A 119 12.81 10.30 -0.76
CA HIS A 119 11.55 10.02 -0.07
C HIS A 119 10.62 9.22 -0.97
N ALA A 120 10.57 9.55 -2.26
CA ALA A 120 9.82 8.78 -3.25
C ALA A 120 10.41 7.37 -3.41
N GLU A 121 11.73 7.23 -3.47
CA GLU A 121 12.40 5.94 -3.54
C GLU A 121 12.00 5.03 -2.37
N LEU A 122 12.07 5.53 -1.14
CA LEU A 122 11.65 4.78 0.04
C LEU A 122 10.17 4.40 -0.05
N ALA A 123 9.29 5.36 -0.36
CA ALA A 123 7.86 5.12 -0.40
C ALA A 123 7.45 4.09 -1.47
N VAL A 124 8.03 4.21 -2.67
CA VAL A 124 7.78 3.30 -3.80
C VAL A 124 8.27 1.89 -3.49
N ASN A 125 9.46 1.74 -2.91
CA ASN A 125 10.00 0.43 -2.57
C ASN A 125 9.20 -0.26 -1.45
N LEU A 126 8.80 0.49 -0.43
CA LEU A 126 7.96 -0.04 0.65
C LEU A 126 6.59 -0.46 0.14
N ALA A 127 5.91 0.41 -0.62
CA ALA A 127 4.58 0.11 -1.15
C ALA A 127 4.60 -1.07 -2.13
N GLY A 128 5.60 -1.14 -3.01
CA GLY A 128 5.76 -2.24 -3.95
C GLY A 128 6.01 -3.57 -3.25
N THR A 129 6.95 -3.61 -2.31
CA THR A 129 7.22 -4.80 -1.47
C THR A 129 5.95 -5.27 -0.74
N MET A 130 5.23 -4.34 -0.10
CA MET A 130 3.99 -4.67 0.60
C MET A 130 2.91 -5.19 -0.33
N SER A 131 2.75 -4.60 -1.52
CA SER A 131 1.74 -5.03 -2.50
C SER A 131 2.03 -6.44 -3.01
N VAL A 132 3.28 -6.72 -3.38
CA VAL A 132 3.72 -8.06 -3.81
C VAL A 132 3.53 -9.08 -2.69
N PHE A 133 3.93 -8.74 -1.46
CA PHE A 133 3.79 -9.62 -0.30
C PHE A 133 2.32 -9.97 -0.01
N LEU A 134 1.44 -8.98 0.04
CA LEU A 134 0.01 -9.17 0.30
C LEU A 134 -0.63 -10.02 -0.79
N PHE A 135 -0.35 -9.73 -2.06
CA PHE A 135 -0.88 -10.48 -3.18
C PHE A 135 -0.39 -11.94 -3.20
N SER A 136 0.91 -12.15 -2.95
CA SER A 136 1.48 -13.50 -2.87
C SER A 136 0.88 -14.29 -1.69
N SER A 137 0.67 -13.63 -0.54
CA SER A 137 0.04 -14.24 0.63
C SER A 137 -1.41 -14.64 0.37
N TRP A 138 -2.15 -13.81 -0.39
CA TRP A 138 -3.49 -14.12 -0.85
C TRP A 138 -3.50 -15.34 -1.79
N LYS A 139 -2.65 -15.36 -2.82
CA LYS A 139 -2.54 -16.51 -3.75
C LYS A 139 -2.29 -17.83 -3.03
N LEU A 140 -1.31 -17.84 -2.12
CA LEU A 140 -1.00 -19.03 -1.32
C LEU A 140 -2.19 -19.52 -0.49
N LYS A 141 -3.03 -18.61 0.02
CA LYS A 141 -4.26 -18.98 0.73
C LYS A 141 -5.34 -19.55 -0.18
N GLN A 142 -5.37 -19.16 -1.46
CA GLN A 142 -6.30 -19.70 -2.44
C GLN A 142 -5.89 -21.09 -2.97
N GLY A 143 -4.70 -21.58 -2.58
CA GLY A 143 -4.21 -22.89 -3.00
C GLY A 143 -3.53 -22.90 -4.37
N GLU A 144 -3.10 -21.74 -4.88
CA GLU A 144 -2.18 -21.62 -6.01
C GLU A 144 -0.70 -21.64 -5.57
#